data_AF-B8M3T6-F1
#
_entry.id   AF-B8M3T6-F1
#
_cell.length_a   1.000
_cell.length_b   1.000
_cell.length_c   1.000
_cell.angle_alpha   90.00
_cell.angle_beta   90.00
_cell.angle_gamma   90.00
#
_symmetry.space_group_name_H-M   'P 1'
#
loop_
_entity.id
_entity.type
_entity.pdbx_description
1 polymer ?
#
loop_
_entity_poly.entity_id
_entity_poly.type
_entity_poly.pdbx_seq_one_letter_code
_entity_poly.pdbx_strand_id
1 'polypeptide(L)'
;MTVTRKYLFGGDTPWSKQDWTTCDDRIRGGASASRLSIKPSTVDHIDNQPYSSSAFFHGFLDITTLGGAGFASQRNTTYTLNWHLEKYDGIEFIVGKSDGKRYSFVLKDEMLPKRPDGREQSSLNWEYEFVVPATSDCEDRTREGTVFRAKWCDFEPTYRGKPQEGLTRRILPRNIKRITLMMRSFFGMQSGDFEVEIKSIAVFKEGNQVDGAAPLRQDGEDIAEKLRNEYTPPLSSRAESFGSKTAKETDEPKRRGRPNSLLLRLLSSCCGG
;
A
#
# COMPACT_ATOMS: atom_id res chain seq x y z
N MET A 1 -11.17 -11.27 -4.29
CA MET A 1 -11.52 -10.10 -3.48
C MET A 1 -11.75 -8.92 -4.42
N THR A 2 -12.68 -8.03 -4.11
CA THR A 2 -12.84 -6.77 -4.87
C THR A 2 -12.00 -5.65 -4.23
N VAL A 3 -11.62 -4.63 -5.00
CA VAL A 3 -10.88 -3.47 -4.47
C VAL A 3 -11.54 -2.19 -4.96
N THR A 4 -12.20 -1.48 -4.06
CA THR A 4 -12.82 -0.18 -4.34
C THR A 4 -11.79 0.93 -4.14
N ARG A 5 -11.74 1.89 -5.07
CA ARG A 5 -10.78 3.00 -5.06
C ARG A 5 -11.48 4.34 -4.92
N LYS A 6 -10.75 5.33 -4.43
CA LYS A 6 -10.97 6.75 -4.74
C LYS A 6 -9.60 7.37 -4.99
N TYR A 7 -9.40 7.98 -6.15
CA TYR A 7 -8.15 8.67 -6.42
C TYR A 7 -8.03 9.96 -5.60
N LEU A 8 -6.78 10.33 -5.32
CA LEU A 8 -6.38 11.60 -4.71
C LEU A 8 -5.60 12.44 -5.73
N PHE A 9 -4.83 11.79 -6.60
CA PHE A 9 -4.09 12.38 -7.73
C PHE A 9 -3.96 11.33 -8.84
N GLY A 10 -4.08 11.73 -10.11
CA GLY A 10 -4.17 10.81 -11.25
C GLY A 10 -5.50 10.04 -11.30
N GLY A 11 -5.63 9.15 -12.29
CA GLY A 11 -6.90 8.45 -12.55
C GLY A 11 -8.02 9.45 -12.86
N ASP A 12 -9.17 9.31 -12.18
CA ASP A 12 -10.31 10.24 -12.30
C ASP A 12 -10.07 11.65 -11.71
N THR A 13 -8.95 11.85 -11.01
CA THR A 13 -8.63 13.07 -10.26
C THR A 13 -7.34 13.68 -10.82
N PRO A 14 -7.39 14.51 -11.89
CA PRO A 14 -6.20 14.86 -12.68
C PRO A 14 -5.13 15.58 -11.88
N TRP A 15 -3.85 15.32 -12.16
CA TRP A 15 -2.75 16.02 -11.52
C TRP A 15 -2.74 17.52 -11.88
N SER A 16 -2.56 18.39 -10.88
CA SER A 16 -2.21 19.80 -11.05
C SER A 16 -0.88 20.12 -10.38
N LYS A 17 -0.04 20.95 -11.02
CA LYS A 17 1.21 21.44 -10.41
C LYS A 17 0.95 22.38 -9.22
N GLN A 18 -0.24 22.96 -9.14
CA GLN A 18 -0.62 23.92 -8.09
C GLN A 18 -0.91 23.21 -6.75
N ASP A 19 -1.24 21.91 -6.81
CA ASP A 19 -1.47 21.08 -5.64
C ASP A 19 -0.16 20.65 -4.95
N TRP A 20 1.02 20.95 -5.53
CA TRP A 20 2.32 20.47 -5.06
C TRP A 20 3.36 21.58 -4.92
N THR A 21 4.30 21.40 -3.99
CA THR A 21 5.35 22.38 -3.70
C THR A 21 6.65 21.70 -3.24
N THR A 22 7.77 22.30 -3.63
CA THR A 22 9.13 21.86 -3.31
C THR A 22 9.43 22.00 -1.82
N CYS A 23 10.07 20.98 -1.26
CA CYS A 23 10.53 20.92 0.12
C CYS A 23 11.87 20.15 0.19
N ASP A 24 12.92 20.76 -0.37
CA ASP A 24 14.27 20.17 -0.42
C ASP A 24 15.14 20.57 0.80
N ASP A 25 16.27 19.89 0.99
CA ASP A 25 17.26 20.17 2.04
C ASP A 25 17.91 21.57 1.99
N ARG A 26 17.72 22.31 0.90
CA ARG A 26 17.98 23.76 0.77
C ARG A 26 17.48 24.60 1.94
N ILE A 27 16.37 24.22 2.57
CA ILE A 27 15.86 24.90 3.79
C ILE A 27 16.80 24.79 5.00
N ARG A 28 17.88 23.99 4.89
CA ARG A 28 18.98 23.80 5.84
C ARG A 28 20.36 24.11 5.24
N GLY A 29 20.41 24.67 4.04
CA GLY A 29 21.66 24.94 3.30
C GLY A 29 22.18 23.79 2.43
N GLY A 30 21.41 22.71 2.22
CA GLY A 30 21.76 21.66 1.26
C GLY A 30 21.56 22.08 -0.20
N ALA A 31 22.07 21.29 -1.15
CA ALA A 31 22.05 21.61 -2.58
C ALA A 31 20.95 20.87 -3.39
N SER A 32 20.23 19.92 -2.79
CA SER A 32 19.30 19.03 -3.51
C SER A 32 18.13 19.76 -4.15
N ALA A 33 17.60 19.18 -5.22
CA ALA A 33 16.57 19.75 -6.06
C ALA A 33 15.47 18.73 -6.37
N SER A 34 14.20 19.09 -6.19
CA SER A 34 13.07 18.39 -6.78
C SER A 34 12.16 19.29 -7.61
N ARG A 35 11.48 18.66 -8.57
CA ARG A 35 10.38 19.23 -9.37
C ARG A 35 9.27 18.18 -9.51
N LEU A 36 8.07 18.64 -9.78
CA LEU A 36 6.99 17.83 -10.31
C LEU A 36 6.65 18.32 -11.72
N SER A 37 6.92 17.50 -12.74
CA SER A 37 6.42 17.72 -14.10
C SER A 37 5.19 16.84 -14.33
N ILE A 38 4.32 17.24 -15.27
CA ILE A 38 3.07 16.53 -15.57
C ILE A 38 3.07 16.26 -17.07
N LYS A 39 2.87 14.99 -17.42
CA LYS A 39 2.71 14.50 -18.78
C LYS A 39 1.21 14.45 -19.09
N PRO A 40 0.71 15.22 -20.06
CA PRO A 40 -0.65 15.05 -20.57
C PRO A 40 -0.85 13.63 -21.09
N SER A 41 -2.06 13.09 -21.02
CA SER A 41 -2.38 11.87 -21.77
C SER A 41 -2.22 12.16 -23.26
N THR A 42 -1.48 11.31 -23.97
CA THR A 42 -1.33 11.38 -25.44
C THR A 42 -2.29 10.43 -26.16
N VAL A 43 -3.38 10.04 -25.50
CA VAL A 43 -4.44 9.21 -26.09
C VAL A 43 -5.61 10.13 -26.46
N ASP A 44 -5.70 10.46 -27.75
CA ASP A 44 -6.90 11.08 -28.32
C ASP A 44 -8.05 10.06 -28.24
N HIS A 45 -9.00 10.28 -27.32
CA HIS A 45 -10.22 9.46 -27.23
C HIS A 45 -11.37 10.13 -27.98
N ILE A 46 -12.13 9.31 -28.71
CA ILE A 46 -13.23 9.73 -29.58
C ILE A 46 -14.48 10.20 -28.77
N ASP A 47 -14.55 9.82 -27.48
CA ASP A 47 -15.59 10.24 -26.55
C ASP A 47 -15.04 11.24 -25.51
N ASN A 48 -15.85 12.26 -25.16
CA ASN A 48 -15.43 13.44 -24.39
C ASN A 48 -15.21 13.20 -22.87
N GLN A 49 -14.27 12.33 -22.53
CA GLN A 49 -13.72 12.15 -21.17
C GLN A 49 -12.19 12.02 -21.18
N PRO A 50 -11.44 13.11 -20.96
CA PRO A 50 -10.12 13.00 -20.33
C PRO A 50 -10.33 12.55 -18.86
N TYR A 51 -9.38 11.93 -18.15
CA TYR A 51 -7.93 12.11 -18.18
C TYR A 51 -7.18 10.80 -17.84
N SER A 52 -5.90 10.76 -18.21
CA SER A 52 -4.87 10.07 -17.42
C SER A 52 -3.54 10.81 -17.59
N SER A 53 -3.42 11.97 -16.93
CA SER A 53 -2.10 12.59 -16.78
C SER A 53 -1.29 11.80 -15.76
N SER A 54 0.01 11.68 -15.99
CA SER A 54 0.97 11.17 -15.00
C SER A 54 1.87 12.30 -14.52
N ALA A 55 2.39 12.19 -13.30
CA ALA A 55 3.34 13.15 -12.73
C ALA A 55 4.72 12.53 -12.56
N PHE A 56 5.73 13.19 -13.10
CA PHE A 56 7.13 12.80 -12.94
C PHE A 56 7.71 13.56 -11.75
N PHE A 57 8.08 12.81 -10.71
CA PHE A 57 8.83 13.31 -9.57
C PHE A 57 10.32 13.12 -9.87
N HIS A 58 11.03 14.22 -10.06
CA HIS A 58 12.37 14.21 -10.64
C HIS A 58 13.24 15.37 -10.16
N GLY A 59 14.56 15.24 -10.29
CA GLY A 59 15.52 16.26 -9.88
C GLY A 59 16.90 15.69 -9.60
N PHE A 60 17.64 16.31 -8.67
CA PHE A 60 19.00 15.92 -8.28
C PHE A 60 19.11 15.82 -6.76
N LEU A 61 19.62 14.69 -6.27
CA LEU A 61 19.92 14.49 -4.86
C LEU A 61 21.41 14.71 -4.59
N ASP A 62 21.75 15.82 -3.93
CA ASP A 62 23.08 15.98 -3.34
C ASP A 62 23.14 15.25 -1.99
N ILE A 63 24.31 14.73 -1.67
CA ILE A 63 24.65 14.17 -0.35
C ILE A 63 25.94 14.76 0.22
N THR A 64 26.63 15.64 -0.52
CA THR A 64 27.95 16.15 -0.16
C THR A 64 27.86 17.36 0.76
N THR A 65 26.98 18.33 0.45
CA THR A 65 26.86 19.61 1.17
C THR A 65 26.50 19.44 2.66
N LEU A 66 25.76 18.37 3.00
CA LEU A 66 25.35 18.07 4.37
C LEU A 66 25.94 16.74 4.90
N GLY A 67 27.11 16.32 4.39
CA GLY A 67 27.92 15.26 4.98
C GLY A 67 27.25 13.87 5.01
N GLY A 68 26.77 13.39 3.86
CA GLY A 68 26.02 12.13 3.71
C GLY A 68 24.52 12.26 3.92
N ALA A 69 24.05 13.34 4.54
CA ALA A 69 22.63 13.70 4.57
C ALA A 69 22.21 14.41 3.28
N GLY A 70 21.00 14.14 2.80
CA GLY A 70 20.40 14.83 1.66
C GLY A 70 18.94 14.42 1.48
N PHE A 71 18.09 15.34 1.03
CA PHE A 71 16.74 15.02 0.58
C PHE A 71 16.18 16.07 -0.40
N ALA A 72 15.49 15.58 -1.41
CA ALA A 72 14.65 16.34 -2.32
C ALA A 72 13.20 15.84 -2.17
N SER A 73 12.20 16.73 -2.08
CA SER A 73 10.81 16.26 -1.94
C SER A 73 9.75 17.21 -2.49
N GLN A 74 8.70 16.63 -3.06
CA GLN A 74 7.48 17.34 -3.47
C GLN A 74 6.37 16.97 -2.49
N ARG A 75 5.71 17.95 -1.90
CA ARG A 75 4.60 17.76 -0.96
C ARG A 75 3.36 18.49 -1.42
N ASN A 76 2.17 18.02 -1.03
CA ASN A 76 0.97 18.76 -1.39
C ASN A 76 0.89 20.14 -0.69
N THR A 77 0.29 21.11 -1.36
CA THR A 77 0.13 22.50 -0.89
C THR A 77 -1.05 22.66 0.08
N THR A 78 -2.05 21.79 -0.01
CA THR A 78 -3.37 21.97 0.64
C THR A 78 -3.37 21.57 2.11
N TYR A 79 -3.05 22.51 2.99
CA TYR A 79 -3.17 22.35 4.46
C TYR A 79 -4.62 22.20 4.96
N THR A 80 -5.60 22.54 4.11
CA THR A 80 -7.03 22.68 4.46
C THR A 80 -7.89 21.47 4.06
N LEU A 81 -7.36 20.55 3.25
CA LEU A 81 -8.08 19.32 2.91
C LEU A 81 -8.00 18.33 4.08
N ASN A 82 -9.07 18.26 4.87
CA ASN A 82 -9.30 17.13 5.76
C ASN A 82 -9.68 15.92 4.90
N TRP A 83 -8.69 15.14 4.50
CA TRP A 83 -8.94 13.82 3.92
C TRP A 83 -9.43 12.88 5.02
N HIS A 84 -10.74 12.69 5.11
CA HIS A 84 -11.41 11.72 5.98
C HIS A 84 -11.29 10.32 5.36
N LEU A 85 -10.15 9.65 5.63
CA LEU A 85 -9.77 8.38 4.99
C LEU A 85 -10.03 7.14 5.87
N GLU A 86 -10.65 7.30 7.04
CA GLU A 86 -10.89 6.24 8.03
C GLU A 86 -11.79 5.08 7.56
N LYS A 87 -12.48 5.22 6.42
CA LYS A 87 -13.29 4.15 5.81
C LYS A 87 -12.52 3.26 4.82
N TYR A 88 -11.27 3.59 4.53
CA TYR A 88 -10.35 2.89 3.62
C TYR A 88 -9.28 2.13 4.41
N ASP A 89 -8.60 1.18 3.79
CA ASP A 89 -7.64 0.29 4.47
C ASP A 89 -6.18 0.73 4.26
N GLY A 90 -5.92 1.58 3.26
CA GLY A 90 -4.60 2.10 2.96
C GLY A 90 -4.54 3.00 1.72
N ILE A 91 -3.29 3.28 1.29
CA ILE A 91 -2.96 4.00 0.05
C ILE A 91 -2.56 2.97 -1.02
N GLU A 92 -3.10 3.13 -2.23
CA GLU A 92 -2.60 2.47 -3.43
C GLU A 92 -1.92 3.52 -4.31
N PHE A 93 -0.76 3.21 -4.89
CA PHE A 93 -0.15 4.06 -5.90
C PHE A 93 0.42 3.24 -7.06
N ILE A 94 0.34 3.81 -8.27
CA ILE A 94 0.78 3.16 -9.51
C ILE A 94 1.99 3.91 -10.03
N VAL A 95 3.11 3.21 -10.12
CA VAL A 95 4.40 3.72 -10.63
C VAL A 95 4.60 3.25 -12.07
N GLY A 96 4.97 4.16 -12.97
CA GLY A 96 5.28 3.87 -14.36
C GLY A 96 6.78 3.73 -14.59
N LYS A 97 7.35 4.59 -15.45
CA LYS A 97 8.80 4.73 -15.64
C LYS A 97 9.53 4.93 -14.30
N SER A 98 10.68 4.29 -14.11
CA SER A 98 11.52 4.42 -12.91
C SER A 98 13.00 4.33 -13.25
N ASP A 99 13.84 5.01 -12.47
CA ASP A 99 15.30 5.02 -12.55
C ASP A 99 16.00 3.91 -11.73
N GLY A 100 15.23 3.10 -10.99
CA GLY A 100 15.75 2.04 -10.12
C GLY A 100 16.11 2.47 -8.69
N LYS A 101 15.93 3.74 -8.31
CA LYS A 101 16.30 4.25 -6.99
C LYS A 101 15.22 3.98 -5.93
N ARG A 102 15.58 4.22 -4.66
CA ARG A 102 14.67 4.12 -3.52
C ARG A 102 13.96 5.44 -3.26
N TYR A 103 12.64 5.38 -3.16
CA TYR A 103 11.76 6.49 -2.85
C TYR A 103 11.03 6.26 -1.53
N SER A 104 10.58 7.35 -0.91
CA SER A 104 9.73 7.31 0.28
C SER A 104 8.42 8.05 -0.01
N PHE A 105 7.29 7.35 0.11
CA PHE A 105 5.97 7.96 0.16
C PHE A 105 5.67 8.31 1.62
N VAL A 106 5.44 9.58 1.92
CA VAL A 106 5.38 10.09 3.29
C VAL A 106 4.03 10.75 3.58
N LEU A 107 3.37 10.31 4.65
CA LEU A 107 2.15 10.88 5.20
C LEU A 107 2.44 11.71 6.45
N LYS A 108 1.61 12.73 6.68
CA LYS A 108 1.43 13.35 8.01
C LYS A 108 -0.02 13.38 8.40
N ASP A 109 -0.31 12.95 9.62
CA ASP A 109 -1.59 13.05 10.31
C ASP A 109 -1.60 14.14 11.40
N GLU A 110 -0.58 14.99 11.43
CA GLU A 110 -0.40 16.08 12.40
C GLU A 110 0.36 17.24 11.76
N MET A 111 -0.03 18.48 12.09
CA MET A 111 0.60 19.71 11.64
C MET A 111 0.87 20.62 12.83
N LEU A 112 2.15 20.68 13.24
CA LEU A 112 2.60 21.56 14.31
C LEU A 112 2.54 23.04 13.86
N PRO A 113 2.34 24.01 14.78
CA PRO A 113 2.44 25.43 14.50
C PRO A 113 3.78 25.80 13.83
N LYS A 114 3.77 26.82 12.98
CA LYS A 114 5.02 27.41 12.47
C LYS A 114 5.85 27.99 13.60
N ARG A 115 7.16 28.00 13.41
CA ARG A 115 8.13 28.65 14.29
C ARG A 115 8.01 30.19 14.20
N PRO A 116 8.59 30.94 15.15
CA PRO A 116 8.70 32.40 15.06
C PRO A 116 9.44 32.89 13.80
N ASP A 117 10.37 32.10 13.25
CA ASP A 117 11.07 32.37 11.97
C ASP A 117 10.24 31.98 10.73
N GLY A 118 8.95 31.68 10.90
CA GLY A 118 8.02 31.28 9.83
C GLY A 118 8.23 29.86 9.29
N ARG A 119 9.31 29.16 9.68
CA ARG A 119 9.62 27.81 9.19
C ARG A 119 8.71 26.75 9.81
N GLU A 120 8.49 25.65 9.10
CA GLU A 120 7.77 24.49 9.65
C GLU A 120 8.62 23.77 10.72
N GLN A 121 7.95 23.26 11.76
CA GLN A 121 8.60 22.40 12.74
C GLN A 121 8.78 20.97 12.20
N SER A 122 9.83 20.29 12.67
CA SER A 122 9.95 18.84 12.47
C SER A 122 8.92 18.13 13.35
N SER A 123 8.00 17.42 12.71
CA SER A 123 7.00 16.55 13.33
C SER A 123 7.39 15.08 13.15
N LEU A 124 6.55 14.18 13.64
CA LEU A 124 6.49 12.80 13.15
C LEU A 124 6.18 12.79 11.65
N ASN A 125 6.74 11.81 10.95
CA ASN A 125 6.40 11.36 9.60
C ASN A 125 5.91 9.91 9.67
N TRP A 126 5.08 9.50 8.71
CA TRP A 126 4.72 8.10 8.47
C TRP A 126 5.20 7.73 7.07
N GLU A 127 6.21 6.87 6.96
CA GLU A 127 6.96 6.65 5.71
C GLU A 127 6.77 5.23 5.20
N TYR A 128 6.60 5.09 3.88
CA TYR A 128 6.59 3.81 3.17
C TYR A 128 7.69 3.86 2.09
N GLU A 129 8.72 3.04 2.22
CA GLU A 129 9.84 2.97 1.27
C GLU A 129 9.51 2.02 0.11
N PHE A 130 9.82 2.43 -1.12
CA PHE A 130 9.59 1.61 -2.31
C PHE A 130 10.72 1.76 -3.34
N VAL A 131 10.85 0.74 -4.20
CA VAL A 131 11.77 0.67 -5.35
C VAL A 131 11.01 0.04 -6.51
N VAL A 132 11.15 0.58 -7.71
CA VAL A 132 10.75 -0.09 -8.97
C VAL A 132 12.00 -0.25 -9.82
N PRO A 133 12.31 -1.45 -10.35
CA PRO A 133 13.48 -1.66 -11.21
C PRO A 133 13.54 -0.67 -12.38
N ALA A 134 14.75 -0.29 -12.78
CA ALA A 134 14.95 0.68 -13.84
C ALA A 134 14.31 0.20 -15.16
N THR A 135 13.42 1.03 -15.73
CA THR A 135 12.67 0.70 -16.95
C THR A 135 13.41 1.23 -18.18
N SER A 136 13.69 0.35 -19.14
CA SER A 136 14.32 0.74 -20.41
C SER A 136 13.37 1.50 -21.34
N ASP A 137 13.88 2.50 -22.07
CA ASP A 137 13.08 3.41 -22.90
C ASP A 137 12.27 2.73 -24.02
N CYS A 138 12.60 1.49 -24.37
CA CYS A 138 11.87 0.70 -25.36
C CYS A 138 10.59 0.05 -24.83
N GLU A 139 10.41 -0.10 -23.52
CA GLU A 139 9.24 -0.73 -22.88
C GLU A 139 8.15 0.29 -22.46
N ASP A 140 8.42 1.59 -22.67
CA ASP A 140 7.84 2.71 -21.91
C ASP A 140 6.45 3.19 -22.37
N ARG A 141 5.85 2.54 -23.38
CA ARG A 141 4.61 3.03 -24.05
C ARG A 141 3.31 2.33 -23.67
N THR A 142 3.34 1.15 -23.04
CA THR A 142 2.12 0.35 -22.78
C THR A 142 2.08 -0.40 -21.45
N ARG A 143 3.13 -0.38 -20.61
CA ARG A 143 3.03 -0.96 -19.26
C ARG A 143 1.99 -0.21 -18.41
N GLU A 144 1.06 -0.93 -17.81
CA GLU A 144 0.06 -0.37 -16.88
C GLU A 144 0.74 0.32 -15.69
N GLY A 145 1.74 -0.33 -15.09
CA GLY A 145 2.60 0.19 -14.03
C GLY A 145 2.74 -0.80 -12.87
N THR A 146 3.73 -0.60 -11.99
CA THR A 146 3.86 -1.34 -10.74
C THR A 146 2.89 -0.78 -9.70
N VAL A 147 1.98 -1.62 -9.21
CA VAL A 147 0.96 -1.23 -8.22
C VAL A 147 1.45 -1.56 -6.81
N PHE A 148 1.62 -0.53 -5.98
CA PHE A 148 1.90 -0.67 -4.56
C PHE A 148 0.62 -0.48 -3.75
N ARG A 149 0.40 -1.31 -2.72
CA ARG A 149 -0.66 -1.16 -1.72
C ARG A 149 -0.03 -1.15 -0.34
N ALA A 150 -0.07 0.00 0.32
CA ALA A 150 0.40 0.20 1.69
C ALA A 150 -0.83 0.37 2.60
N LYS A 151 -1.11 -0.62 3.45
CA LYS A 151 -2.12 -0.52 4.50
C LYS A 151 -1.67 0.46 5.57
N TRP A 152 -2.58 1.00 6.38
CA TRP A 152 -2.23 1.96 7.44
C TRP A 152 -1.23 1.42 8.49
N CYS A 153 -1.04 0.10 8.58
CA CYS A 153 -0.04 -0.56 9.42
C CYS A 153 1.35 -0.67 8.79
N ASP A 154 1.48 -0.46 7.48
CA ASP A 154 2.71 -0.68 6.71
C ASP A 154 3.58 0.58 6.66
N PHE A 155 3.12 1.68 7.26
CA PHE A 155 3.82 2.96 7.36
C PHE A 155 4.67 3.03 8.64
N GLU A 156 5.98 3.17 8.48
CA GLU A 156 6.90 3.28 9.61
C GLU A 156 6.93 4.71 10.18
N PRO A 157 6.88 4.89 11.51
CA PRO A 157 7.00 6.21 12.13
C PRO A 157 8.47 6.67 12.10
N THR A 158 8.75 7.83 11.52
CA THR A 158 10.09 8.45 11.58
C THR A 158 10.06 9.85 12.20
N TYR A 159 11.15 10.22 12.86
CA TYR A 159 11.44 11.60 13.23
C TYR A 159 12.77 12.02 12.62
N ARG A 160 12.73 13.05 11.76
CA ARG A 160 13.90 13.55 11.01
C ARG A 160 14.63 12.47 10.19
N GLY A 161 13.90 11.46 9.69
CA GLY A 161 14.45 10.38 8.87
C GLY A 161 15.10 9.24 9.66
N LYS A 162 14.98 9.22 10.99
CA LYS A 162 15.30 8.08 11.86
C LYS A 162 14.00 7.38 12.29
N PRO A 163 13.90 6.04 12.27
CA PRO A 163 12.77 5.30 12.82
C PRO A 163 12.47 5.66 14.29
N GLN A 164 11.24 5.48 14.73
CA GLN A 164 10.78 5.72 16.10
C GLN A 164 10.31 4.42 16.74
N GLU A 165 11.29 3.58 17.10
CA GLU A 165 11.08 2.36 17.88
C GLU A 165 10.32 2.64 19.18
N GLY A 166 9.44 1.72 19.58
CA GLY A 166 8.63 1.84 20.79
C GLY A 166 7.45 2.82 20.71
N LEU A 167 7.22 3.50 19.58
CA LEU A 167 6.04 4.35 19.42
C LEU A 167 4.75 3.49 19.42
N THR A 168 3.92 3.67 20.44
CA THR A 168 2.65 2.93 20.60
C THR A 168 1.48 3.52 19.80
N ARG A 169 1.59 4.80 19.39
CA ARG A 169 0.65 5.46 18.48
C ARG A 169 0.75 4.85 17.08
N ARG A 170 -0.38 4.81 16.36
CA ARG A 170 -0.46 4.57 14.91
C ARG A 170 -0.87 5.85 14.17
N ILE A 171 -0.71 5.85 12.84
CA ILE A 171 -1.25 6.90 11.97
C ILE A 171 -2.77 7.05 12.17
N LEU A 172 -3.29 8.26 11.99
CA LEU A 172 -4.72 8.58 12.10
C LEU A 172 -5.32 8.93 10.71
N PRO A 173 -5.89 7.96 9.97
CA PRO A 173 -6.44 8.19 8.62
C PRO A 173 -7.54 9.26 8.55
N ARG A 174 -8.26 9.48 9.65
CA ARG A 174 -9.24 10.58 9.80
C ARG A 174 -8.65 11.99 9.79
N ASN A 175 -7.32 12.11 9.85
CA ASN A 175 -6.63 13.38 10.08
C ASN A 175 -5.42 13.57 9.17
N ILE A 176 -5.29 12.84 8.06
CA ILE A 176 -4.19 13.06 7.11
C ILE A 176 -4.24 14.51 6.60
N LYS A 177 -3.15 15.24 6.82
CA LYS A 177 -2.95 16.65 6.42
C LYS A 177 -1.98 16.81 5.26
N ARG A 178 -1.19 15.78 4.95
CA ARG A 178 -0.13 15.87 3.95
C ARG A 178 0.21 14.52 3.33
N ILE A 179 0.44 14.54 2.02
CA ILE A 179 1.19 13.54 1.24
C ILE A 179 2.49 14.19 0.76
N THR A 180 3.57 13.42 0.66
CA THR A 180 4.88 13.87 0.18
C THR A 180 5.60 12.74 -0.56
N LEU A 181 6.08 13.01 -1.76
CA LEU A 181 7.00 12.16 -2.50
C LEU A 181 8.42 12.62 -2.18
N MET A 182 9.27 11.72 -1.69
CA MET A 182 10.63 12.04 -1.25
C MET A 182 11.68 11.13 -1.87
N MET A 183 12.77 11.76 -2.30
CA MET A 183 14.03 11.13 -2.64
C MET A 183 15.03 11.54 -1.55
N ARG A 184 15.54 10.59 -0.76
CA ARG A 184 16.50 10.85 0.34
C ARG A 184 17.79 10.08 0.16
N SER A 185 18.87 10.52 0.84
CA SER A 185 20.18 9.86 0.76
C SER A 185 20.25 8.48 1.42
N PHE A 186 19.28 8.15 2.28
CA PHE A 186 19.31 6.99 3.18
C PHE A 186 20.68 6.87 3.90
N PHE A 187 21.20 7.99 4.40
CA PHE A 187 22.51 8.12 5.05
C PHE A 187 23.72 7.87 4.14
N GLY A 188 23.59 8.19 2.85
CA GLY A 188 24.68 8.16 1.86
C GLY A 188 24.63 6.95 0.90
N MET A 189 23.60 6.12 0.97
CA MET A 189 23.44 4.95 0.09
C MET A 189 23.03 5.30 -1.36
N GLN A 190 22.55 6.52 -1.64
CA GLN A 190 22.24 6.96 -3.02
C GLN A 190 22.30 8.49 -3.19
N SER A 191 22.52 8.93 -4.42
CA SER A 191 22.67 10.34 -4.84
C SER A 191 22.37 10.52 -6.35
N GLY A 192 22.61 11.74 -6.86
CA GLY A 192 22.60 12.07 -8.29
C GLY A 192 21.22 12.42 -8.84
N ASP A 193 21.14 12.59 -10.16
CA ASP A 193 19.87 12.79 -10.88
C ASP A 193 18.91 11.62 -10.67
N PHE A 194 17.63 11.91 -10.46
CA PHE A 194 16.58 10.92 -10.20
C PHE A 194 15.28 11.23 -10.96
N GLU A 195 14.53 10.20 -11.31
CA GLU A 195 13.22 10.33 -11.98
C GLU A 195 12.31 9.10 -11.77
N VAL A 196 11.06 9.36 -11.38
CA VAL A 196 10.00 8.34 -11.31
C VAL A 196 8.64 8.90 -11.74
N GLU A 197 7.93 8.17 -12.60
CA GLU A 197 6.56 8.45 -13.02
C GLU A 197 5.57 7.90 -11.98
N ILE A 198 4.83 8.77 -11.30
CA ILE A 198 3.66 8.38 -10.51
C ILE A 198 2.42 8.63 -11.38
N LYS A 199 1.76 7.55 -11.81
CA LYS A 199 0.55 7.64 -12.63
C LYS A 199 -0.64 8.05 -11.79
N SER A 200 -0.80 7.44 -10.61
CA SER A 200 -1.89 7.76 -9.70
C SER A 200 -1.56 7.43 -8.24
N ILE A 201 -2.19 8.18 -7.33
CA ILE A 201 -2.26 7.95 -5.90
C ILE A 201 -3.75 7.87 -5.53
N ALA A 202 -4.16 6.79 -4.85
CA ALA A 202 -5.52 6.54 -4.42
C ALA A 202 -5.58 6.05 -2.98
N VAL A 203 -6.75 6.13 -2.36
CA VAL A 203 -7.10 5.26 -1.23
C VAL A 203 -7.86 4.04 -1.74
N PHE A 204 -7.61 2.89 -1.13
CA PHE A 204 -8.27 1.64 -1.47
C PHE A 204 -9.04 1.04 -0.28
N LYS A 205 -10.07 0.27 -0.59
CA LYS A 205 -10.77 -0.59 0.36
C LYS A 205 -10.86 -2.01 -0.19
N GLU A 206 -10.47 -3.00 0.60
CA GLU A 206 -10.62 -4.41 0.29
C GLU A 206 -12.06 -4.85 0.57
N GLY A 207 -12.71 -5.42 -0.45
CA GLY A 207 -14.00 -6.07 -0.33
C GLY A 207 -13.80 -7.57 -0.12
N ASN A 208 -14.27 -8.06 1.04
CA ASN A 208 -14.51 -9.49 1.22
C ASN A 208 -15.43 -9.98 0.09
N GLN A 209 -15.05 -11.07 -0.57
CA GLN A 209 -16.04 -11.82 -1.34
C GLN A 209 -17.03 -12.43 -0.36
N VAL A 210 -18.31 -12.17 -0.60
CA VAL A 210 -19.38 -12.97 0.00
C VAL A 210 -19.52 -14.19 -0.89
N ASP A 211 -18.92 -15.30 -0.47
CA ASP A 211 -19.09 -16.60 -1.13
C ASP A 211 -20.53 -17.08 -0.90
N GLY A 212 -21.45 -16.70 -1.79
CA GLY A 212 -22.87 -16.93 -1.54
C GLY A 212 -23.85 -16.22 -2.48
N ALA A 213 -23.60 -16.22 -3.79
CA ALA A 213 -24.66 -16.02 -4.79
C ALA A 213 -24.98 -17.35 -5.48
N ALA A 214 -25.63 -18.26 -4.74
CA ALA A 214 -26.25 -19.42 -5.36
C ALA A 214 -27.29 -18.92 -6.39
N PRO A 215 -27.37 -19.49 -7.61
CA PRO A 215 -28.30 -19.00 -8.61
C PRO A 215 -29.74 -19.02 -8.07
N LEU A 216 -30.42 -17.88 -8.13
CA LEU A 216 -31.86 -17.82 -7.94
C LEU A 216 -32.48 -18.74 -8.98
N ARG A 217 -33.11 -19.82 -8.52
CA ARG A 217 -33.95 -20.66 -9.37
C ARG A 217 -35.11 -19.78 -9.82
N GLN A 218 -35.17 -19.49 -11.12
CA GLN A 218 -36.40 -18.97 -11.71
C GLN A 218 -37.48 -20.04 -11.61
N ASP A 219 -38.68 -19.60 -11.31
CA ASP A 219 -39.82 -20.46 -11.06
C ASP A 219 -40.23 -21.19 -12.35
N GLY A 220 -40.28 -22.52 -12.28
CA GLY A 220 -40.71 -23.39 -13.38
C GLY A 220 -41.92 -24.21 -12.91
N GLU A 221 -42.97 -24.22 -13.72
CA GLU A 221 -44.32 -24.62 -13.29
C GLU A 221 -44.52 -26.13 -13.04
N ASP A 222 -45.58 -26.44 -12.30
CA ASP A 222 -45.96 -27.79 -11.88
C ASP A 222 -46.41 -28.70 -13.04
N ILE A 223 -45.76 -29.86 -13.13
CA ILE A 223 -46.17 -31.02 -13.94
C ILE A 223 -46.02 -32.36 -13.17
N ALA A 224 -46.02 -32.32 -11.83
CA ALA A 224 -45.77 -33.46 -10.96
C ALA A 224 -47.01 -33.98 -10.18
N GLU A 225 -48.17 -33.32 -10.28
CA GLU A 225 -49.42 -33.69 -9.60
C GLU A 225 -50.42 -34.48 -10.50
N LYS A 226 -50.18 -34.61 -11.82
CA LYS A 226 -51.17 -35.18 -12.76
C LYS A 226 -51.09 -36.68 -13.08
N LEU A 227 -50.23 -37.45 -12.40
CA LEU A 227 -50.07 -38.90 -12.59
C LEU A 227 -50.09 -39.71 -11.28
N ARG A 228 -50.78 -39.23 -10.23
CA ARG A 228 -50.96 -39.97 -8.96
C ARG A 228 -52.32 -40.69 -8.79
N ASN A 229 -53.30 -40.42 -9.64
CA ASN A 229 -54.60 -41.09 -9.61
C ASN A 229 -54.73 -42.11 -10.76
N GLU A 230 -54.17 -43.31 -10.60
CA GLU A 230 -54.71 -44.60 -11.10
C GLU A 230 -53.74 -45.78 -10.84
N TYR A 231 -53.63 -46.25 -9.60
CA TYR A 231 -53.38 -47.68 -9.33
C TYR A 231 -53.78 -48.10 -7.92
N THR A 232 -54.39 -49.28 -7.79
CA THR A 232 -54.75 -49.91 -6.51
C THR A 232 -54.18 -51.34 -6.51
N PRO A 233 -53.47 -51.79 -5.46
CA PRO A 233 -52.58 -52.96 -5.55
C PRO A 233 -53.23 -54.29 -5.13
N PRO A 234 -52.62 -55.43 -5.52
CA PRO A 234 -52.69 -56.68 -4.76
C PRO A 234 -51.52 -56.82 -3.77
N LEU A 235 -51.73 -57.55 -2.68
CA LEU A 235 -50.72 -57.83 -1.64
C LEU A 235 -49.87 -59.06 -2.00
N SER A 236 -48.64 -59.14 -1.46
CA SER A 236 -48.23 -60.30 -0.64
C SER A 236 -46.91 -60.06 0.12
N SER A 237 -46.87 -60.47 1.39
CA SER A 237 -45.76 -61.09 2.15
C SER A 237 -44.30 -60.58 2.06
N ARG A 238 -43.47 -60.65 3.11
CA ARG A 238 -43.61 -60.89 4.57
C ARG A 238 -42.19 -60.90 5.15
N ALA A 239 -41.98 -60.34 6.35
CA ALA A 239 -40.80 -60.60 7.22
C ALA A 239 -39.42 -60.15 6.66
N GLU A 240 -38.31 -60.04 7.39
CA GLU A 240 -38.01 -59.91 8.84
C GLU A 240 -36.58 -59.30 8.92
N SER A 241 -36.23 -58.37 9.82
CA SER A 241 -35.78 -58.56 11.22
C SER A 241 -34.28 -58.27 11.42
N PHE A 242 -33.99 -57.27 12.27
CA PHE A 242 -32.77 -57.15 13.12
C PHE A 242 -31.40 -57.00 12.40
N GLY A 243 -30.33 -56.52 13.05
CA GLY A 243 -30.21 -56.02 14.42
C GLY A 243 -28.90 -55.23 14.66
N SER A 244 -28.86 -54.47 15.76
CA SER A 244 -27.73 -53.61 16.18
C SER A 244 -26.74 -54.33 17.11
N LYS A 245 -25.46 -53.89 17.14
CA LYS A 245 -24.54 -53.71 18.32
C LYS A 245 -23.11 -53.32 17.86
N THR A 246 -22.44 -52.25 18.33
CA THR A 246 -21.64 -52.04 19.59
C THR A 246 -20.50 -53.04 19.82
N ALA A 247 -19.25 -52.72 20.25
CA ALA A 247 -18.52 -51.45 20.52
C ALA A 247 -16.97 -51.75 20.44
N LYS A 248 -15.95 -51.27 21.21
CA LYS A 248 -15.80 -50.44 22.44
C LYS A 248 -14.39 -49.78 22.51
N GLU A 249 -13.74 -49.64 23.68
CA GLU A 249 -12.37 -49.05 23.90
C GLU A 249 -11.21 -50.02 23.53
N THR A 250 -9.89 -49.76 23.68
CA THR A 250 -9.03 -48.71 24.34
C THR A 250 -7.67 -48.58 23.54
N ASP A 251 -6.52 -47.96 23.89
CA ASP A 251 -5.94 -47.28 25.08
C ASP A 251 -4.76 -46.31 24.69
N GLU A 252 -4.08 -45.70 25.68
CA GLU A 252 -2.77 -45.00 25.58
C GLU A 252 -1.66 -45.80 26.37
N PRO A 253 -0.32 -45.54 26.31
CA PRO A 253 0.28 -44.29 26.84
C PRO A 253 1.68 -43.80 26.33
N LYS A 254 1.83 -42.47 26.26
CA LYS A 254 2.99 -41.60 26.61
C LYS A 254 4.43 -42.17 26.77
N ARG A 255 5.41 -41.46 26.16
CA ARG A 255 6.74 -41.16 26.76
C ARG A 255 7.17 -39.70 26.52
N ARG A 256 8.08 -39.17 27.35
CA ARG A 256 8.61 -37.78 27.35
C ARG A 256 10.08 -37.72 26.89
N GLY A 257 10.55 -36.57 26.37
CA GLY A 257 11.99 -36.30 26.16
C GLY A 257 12.34 -34.85 25.73
N ARG A 258 13.06 -34.12 26.58
CA ARG A 258 13.75 -32.82 26.38
C ARG A 258 14.56 -32.52 27.67
N PRO A 259 15.50 -31.55 27.74
CA PRO A 259 16.04 -30.67 26.69
C PRO A 259 17.59 -30.78 26.59
N ASN A 260 18.25 -29.86 25.86
CA ASN A 260 19.46 -29.17 26.36
C ASN A 260 19.82 -27.91 25.55
N SER A 261 20.73 -27.09 26.07
CA SER A 261 21.21 -25.83 25.51
C SER A 261 22.76 -25.78 25.47
N LEU A 262 23.34 -24.81 24.75
CA LEU A 262 24.74 -24.41 24.91
C LEU A 262 24.98 -22.96 24.41
N LEU A 263 26.05 -22.31 24.89
CA LEU A 263 26.24 -20.85 24.81
C LEU A 263 27.72 -20.45 24.92
N LEU A 264 28.25 -19.66 23.98
CA LEU A 264 29.55 -18.94 24.00
C LEU A 264 29.43 -17.67 23.10
N ARG A 265 30.07 -16.48 23.22
CA ARG A 265 31.10 -15.81 24.08
C ARG A 265 32.52 -15.60 23.51
N LEU A 266 32.91 -14.30 23.39
CA LEU A 266 34.27 -13.69 23.41
C LEU A 266 35.14 -13.86 22.12
N LEU A 267 36.13 -13.01 21.72
CA LEU A 267 36.60 -11.65 22.12
C LEU A 267 37.57 -11.00 21.08
N SER A 268 37.69 -9.65 21.10
CA SER A 268 38.89 -8.77 20.93
C SER A 268 39.99 -8.96 19.84
N SER A 269 40.20 -7.91 19.00
CA SER A 269 41.48 -7.18 18.76
C SER A 269 41.15 -5.87 17.98
N CYS A 270 41.71 -4.66 18.11
CA CYS A 270 42.98 -4.07 18.61
C CYS A 270 44.09 -3.82 17.56
N CYS A 271 44.32 -2.51 17.31
CA CYS A 271 45.56 -1.78 16.99
C CYS A 271 46.23 -1.86 15.59
N GLY A 272 46.82 -0.71 15.19
CA GLY A 272 47.67 -0.50 14.01
C GLY A 272 47.04 0.45 12.97
N GLY A 273 47.54 1.67 12.77
CA GLY A 273 48.64 2.38 13.44
C GLY A 273 48.69 3.86 13.03
#